data_AF-A0A8S0RNU7-F1
#
_entry.id   AF-A0A8S0RNU7-F1
#
_cell.length_a   1.000
_cell.length_b   1.000
_cell.length_c   1.000
_cell.angle_alpha   90.00
_cell.angle_beta   90.00
_cell.angle_gamma   90.00
#
_symmetry.space_group_name_H-M   'P 1'
#
loop_
_entity.id
_entity.type
_entity.pdbx_description
1 polymer ?
#
loop_
_entity_poly.entity_id
_entity_poly.type
_entity_poly.pdbx_seq_one_letter_code
_entity_poly.pdbx_strand_id
1 'polypeptide(L)'
;MAAKIGDSIGGLILEQRHGKSRVRVGRVWKDQKGRHHFVEWNVSISLLSDCLPAYVNADNSDIVATDTMKNTVIPLAQWIEEIQTTNAVLSKHQVSSRWEALFYKKDASYEESKGNDFSELANPTV
;
A
#
# COMPACT_ATOMS: atom_id res chain seq x y z
N MET A 1 27.91 -12.89 -3.79
CA MET A 1 27.23 -13.72 -4.80
C MET A 1 25.74 -13.56 -4.53
N ALA A 2 24.97 -12.92 -5.40
CA ALA A 2 23.55 -12.66 -5.16
C ALA A 2 22.75 -13.90 -5.55
N ALA A 3 22.02 -14.50 -4.59
CA ALA A 3 21.03 -15.52 -4.89
C ALA A 3 20.01 -14.91 -5.87
N LYS A 4 19.81 -15.58 -7.01
CA LYS A 4 18.79 -15.20 -7.98
C LYS A 4 17.45 -15.70 -7.44
N ILE A 5 16.39 -14.91 -7.66
CA ILE A 5 15.01 -15.34 -7.46
C ILE A 5 14.84 -16.73 -8.10
N GLY A 6 14.55 -17.74 -7.28
CA GLY A 6 14.33 -19.13 -7.72
C GLY A 6 15.36 -20.17 -7.26
N ASP A 7 16.06 -19.96 -6.14
CA ASP A 7 16.91 -21.03 -5.59
C ASP A 7 16.02 -22.24 -5.19
N SER A 8 16.39 -23.41 -5.69
CA SER A 8 15.60 -24.63 -5.57
C SER A 8 16.21 -25.59 -4.55
N ILE A 9 15.43 -25.99 -3.55
CA ILE A 9 15.82 -27.07 -2.63
C ILE A 9 15.15 -28.34 -3.14
N GLY A 10 15.94 -29.27 -3.67
CA GLY A 10 15.43 -30.54 -4.22
C GLY A 10 14.49 -30.40 -5.42
N GLY A 11 14.56 -29.29 -6.17
CA GLY A 11 13.69 -28.99 -7.32
C GLY A 11 12.41 -28.21 -6.99
N LEU A 12 12.20 -27.82 -5.72
CA LEU A 12 11.09 -26.95 -5.32
C LEU A 12 11.47 -25.48 -5.49
N ILE A 13 10.76 -24.78 -6.37
CA ILE A 13 10.81 -23.32 -6.48
C ILE A 13 9.65 -22.77 -5.64
N LEU A 14 9.96 -22.03 -4.57
CA LEU A 14 8.95 -21.42 -3.70
C LEU A 14 8.81 -19.93 -4.05
N GLU A 15 7.82 -19.61 -4.88
CA GLU A 15 7.38 -18.23 -5.07
C GLU A 15 6.39 -17.86 -3.96
N GLN A 16 6.80 -16.97 -3.05
CA GLN A 16 5.93 -16.51 -1.97
C GLN A 16 5.60 -15.04 -2.13
N ARG A 17 4.30 -14.75 -2.01
CA ARG A 17 3.81 -13.39 -1.87
C ARG A 17 3.49 -13.12 -0.42
N HIS A 18 4.01 -12.03 0.12
CA HIS A 18 3.63 -11.53 1.43
C HIS A 18 3.23 -10.06 1.36
N GLY A 19 2.55 -9.59 2.39
CA GLY A 19 2.32 -8.16 2.53
C GLY A 19 1.36 -7.76 3.62
N LYS A 20 0.77 -6.57 3.45
CA LYS A 20 -0.10 -5.94 4.43
C LYS A 20 -1.42 -5.58 3.77
N SER A 21 -2.52 -6.02 4.37
CA SER A 21 -3.88 -5.70 3.92
C SER A 21 -4.60 -4.81 4.92
N ARG A 22 -5.71 -4.19 4.48
CA ARG A 22 -6.56 -3.31 5.29
C ARG A 22 -5.82 -2.09 5.85
N VAL A 23 -4.88 -1.55 5.09
CA VAL A 23 -4.22 -0.28 5.43
C VAL A 23 -5.18 0.84 5.06
N ARG A 24 -5.81 1.48 6.05
CA ARG A 24 -6.66 2.65 5.86
C ARG A 24 -5.80 3.89 5.78
N VAL A 25 -5.95 4.66 4.70
CA VAL A 25 -5.22 5.92 4.53
C VAL A 25 -6.20 7.02 4.19
N GLY A 26 -6.25 8.04 5.03
CA GLY A 26 -7.04 9.24 4.82
C GLY A 26 -6.18 10.38 4.32
N ARG A 27 -6.69 11.16 3.35
CA ARG A 27 -6.11 12.43 2.93
C ARG A 27 -7.15 13.54 3.08
N VAL A 28 -6.73 14.64 3.70
CA VAL A 28 -7.51 15.88 3.79
C VAL A 28 -6.80 16.98 3.01
N TRP A 29 -7.53 17.75 2.22
CA TRP A 29 -7.02 18.98 1.61
C TRP A 29 -8.10 20.06 1.57
N LYS A 30 -7.68 21.30 1.30
CA LYS A 30 -8.57 22.48 1.25
C LYS A 30 -8.53 23.09 -0.15
N ASP A 31 -9.68 23.40 -0.72
CA ASP A 31 -9.78 24.07 -2.02
C ASP A 31 -9.61 25.60 -1.90
N GLN A 32 -9.53 26.27 -3.06
CA GLN A 32 -9.41 27.73 -3.13
C GLN A 32 -10.66 28.48 -2.61
N LYS A 33 -11.82 27.80 -2.53
CA LYS A 33 -13.07 28.34 -1.96
C LYS A 33 -13.15 28.12 -0.45
N GLY A 34 -12.17 27.42 0.12
CA GLY A 34 -12.03 27.12 1.53
C GLY A 34 -12.72 25.83 2.00
N ARG A 35 -13.33 25.07 1.08
CA ARG A 35 -13.97 23.79 1.39
C ARG A 35 -12.92 22.73 1.69
N HIS A 36 -13.23 21.88 2.65
CA HIS A 36 -12.42 20.76 3.05
C HIS A 36 -12.88 19.51 2.31
N HIS A 37 -11.93 18.77 1.78
CA HIS A 37 -12.13 17.50 1.11
C HIS A 37 -11.48 16.41 1.93
N PHE A 38 -12.18 15.29 2.11
CA PHE A 38 -11.66 14.09 2.73
C PHE A 38 -11.87 12.90 1.82
N VAL A 39 -10.81 12.10 1.67
CA VAL A 39 -10.88 10.81 1.01
C VAL A 39 -10.20 9.78 1.88
N GLU A 40 -10.82 8.60 1.98
CA GLU A 40 -10.21 7.46 2.65
C GLU A 40 -10.09 6.30 1.66
N TRP A 41 -8.92 5.65 1.65
CA TRP A 41 -8.65 4.46 0.84
C TRP A 41 -8.41 3.23 1.72
N ASN A 42 -8.95 2.09 1.29
CA ASN A 42 -8.53 0.79 1.78
C ASN A 42 -7.46 0.20 0.84
N VAL A 43 -6.23 0.12 1.32
CA VAL A 43 -5.08 -0.32 0.54
C VAL A 43 -4.62 -1.71 0.99
N SER A 44 -4.34 -2.57 0.02
CA SER A 44 -3.63 -3.83 0.22
C SER A 44 -2.34 -3.84 -0.58
N ILE A 45 -1.28 -4.34 0.04
CA ILE A 45 0.08 -4.36 -0.50
C ILE A 45 0.51 -5.81 -0.57
N SER A 46 1.08 -6.21 -1.71
CA SER A 46 1.75 -7.50 -1.87
C SER A 46 3.11 -7.31 -2.53
N LEU A 47 4.11 -8.01 -1.99
CA LEU A 47 5.45 -8.18 -2.52
C LEU A 47 5.66 -9.65 -2.86
N LEU A 48 6.33 -9.91 -3.97
CA LEU A 48 6.89 -11.22 -4.29
C LEU A 48 8.31 -11.25 -3.74
N SER A 49 8.65 -12.28 -2.95
CA SER A 49 9.97 -12.38 -2.33
C SER A 49 10.54 -13.78 -2.30
N ASP A 50 11.87 -13.85 -2.31
CA ASP A 50 12.60 -15.08 -2.02
C ASP A 50 12.61 -15.29 -0.50
N CYS A 51 11.71 -16.14 -0.05
CA CYS A 51 11.48 -16.41 1.37
C CYS A 51 12.13 -17.72 1.82
N LEU A 52 12.72 -18.48 0.90
CA LEU A 52 13.23 -19.81 1.20
C LEU A 52 14.33 -19.77 2.28
N PRO A 53 15.29 -18.82 2.25
CA PRO A 53 16.27 -18.66 3.33
C PRO A 53 15.63 -18.38 4.69
N ALA A 54 14.49 -17.68 4.74
CA ALA A 54 13.81 -17.37 5.98
C ALA A 54 13.16 -18.60 6.63
N TYR A 55 12.59 -19.50 5.83
CA TYR A 55 11.96 -20.72 6.34
C TYR A 55 12.96 -21.79 6.77
N VAL A 56 14.09 -21.87 6.07
CA VAL A 56 15.07 -22.95 6.27
C VAL A 56 16.17 -22.54 7.25
N ASN A 57 16.66 -21.29 7.16
CA ASN A 57 17.80 -20.80 7.92
C ASN A 57 17.45 -19.69 8.92
N ALA A 58 16.16 -19.33 9.04
CA ALA A 58 15.71 -18.17 9.81
C ALA A 58 16.37 -16.85 9.37
N ASP A 59 16.83 -16.78 8.12
CA ASP A 59 17.44 -15.58 7.55
C ASP A 59 16.37 -14.70 6.88
N ASN A 60 16.02 -13.60 7.56
CA ASN A 60 15.01 -12.64 7.10
C ASN A 60 15.61 -11.47 6.30
N SER A 61 16.89 -11.52 5.92
CA SER A 61 17.56 -10.42 5.20
C SER A 61 16.88 -10.05 3.88
N ASP A 62 16.24 -11.02 3.22
CA ASP A 62 15.46 -10.85 1.99
C ASP A 62 13.94 -10.72 2.22
N ILE A 63 13.48 -10.53 3.46
CA ILE A 63 12.06 -10.28 3.73
C ILE A 63 11.86 -8.83 4.17
N VAL A 64 11.00 -8.12 3.44
CA VAL A 64 10.58 -6.77 3.85
C VAL A 64 9.53 -6.90 4.94
N ALA A 65 9.78 -6.28 6.09
CA ALA A 65 8.81 -6.25 7.18
C ALA A 65 7.48 -5.61 6.72
N THR A 66 6.35 -6.24 7.08
CA THR A 66 5.01 -5.75 6.68
C THR A 66 4.71 -4.34 7.18
N ASP A 67 5.36 -3.92 8.27
CA ASP A 67 5.23 -2.57 8.82
C ASP A 67 6.01 -1.52 8.00
N THR A 68 7.14 -1.89 7.40
CA THR A 68 7.84 -1.06 6.42
C THR A 68 6.93 -0.82 5.21
N MET A 69 6.25 -1.87 4.73
CA MET A 69 5.32 -1.77 3.61
C MET A 69 4.17 -0.80 3.91
N LYS A 70 3.58 -0.88 5.11
CA LYS A 70 2.56 0.07 5.60
C LYS A 70 3.09 1.50 5.57
N ASN A 71 4.29 1.73 6.11
CA ASN A 71 4.89 3.05 6.19
C ASN A 71 5.18 3.65 4.81
N THR A 72 5.38 2.83 3.77
CA THR A 72 5.54 3.29 2.38
C THR A 72 4.23 3.82 1.77
N VAL A 73 3.06 3.33 2.21
CA VAL A 73 1.76 3.81 1.67
C VAL A 73 1.46 5.25 2.09
N ILE A 74 1.84 5.62 3.32
CA ILE A 74 1.55 6.94 3.90
C ILE A 74 2.05 8.10 3.02
N PRO A 75 3.32 8.13 2.57
CA PRO A 75 3.78 9.17 1.66
C PRO A 75 3.16 9.04 0.28
N LEU A 76 2.92 7.82 -0.25
CA LEU A 76 2.30 7.62 -1.56
C LEU A 76 0.91 8.25 -1.65
N ALA A 77 0.14 8.27 -0.56
CA ALA A 77 -1.17 8.91 -0.53
C ALA A 77 -1.14 10.43 -0.81
N GLN A 78 0.00 11.10 -0.58
CA GLN A 78 0.16 12.52 -0.93
C GLN A 78 0.24 12.75 -2.44
N TRP A 79 0.67 11.73 -3.20
CA TRP A 79 0.88 11.79 -4.66
C TRP A 79 -0.39 11.40 -5.43
N ILE A 80 -1.42 10.91 -4.74
CA ILE A 80 -2.72 10.60 -5.35
C ILE A 80 -3.47 11.91 -5.51
N GLU A 81 -3.29 12.58 -6.65
CA GLU A 81 -3.85 13.90 -6.94
C GLU A 81 -5.35 13.88 -7.26
N GLU A 82 -5.89 12.72 -7.67
CA GLU A 82 -7.27 12.61 -8.15
C GLU A 82 -8.04 11.53 -7.37
N ILE A 83 -9.33 11.79 -7.13
CA ILE A 83 -10.29 10.83 -6.58
C ILE A 83 -10.53 9.77 -7.67
N GLN A 84 -9.57 8.86 -7.82
CA GLN A 84 -9.74 7.72 -8.71
C GLN A 84 -10.70 6.78 -8.01
N THR A 85 -12.00 6.80 -8.36
CA THR A 85 -13.07 6.01 -7.73
C THR A 85 -13.00 4.53 -8.11
N THR A 86 -12.27 4.18 -9.16
CA THR A 86 -12.16 2.80 -9.69
C THR A 86 -11.15 1.94 -8.92
N ASN A 87 -11.32 0.61 -9.02
CA ASN A 87 -10.33 -0.38 -8.59
C ASN A 87 -9.13 -0.34 -9.53
N ALA A 88 -8.16 0.51 -9.21
CA ALA A 88 -6.92 0.64 -9.97
C ALA A 88 -5.74 0.10 -9.16
N VAL A 89 -4.75 -0.43 -9.86
CA VAL A 89 -3.40 -0.58 -9.31
C VAL A 89 -2.89 0.83 -9.05
N LEU A 90 -2.84 1.24 -7.78
CA LEU A 90 -2.52 2.61 -7.37
C LEU A 90 -1.11 3.00 -7.82
N SER A 91 -0.21 2.02 -7.81
CA SER A 91 1.11 2.13 -8.39
C SER A 91 1.76 0.74 -8.43
N LYS A 92 2.69 0.58 -9.35
CA LYS A 92 3.72 -0.46 -9.30
C LYS A 92 5.00 0.24 -8.88
N HIS A 93 5.33 0.21 -7.59
CA HIS A 93 6.53 0.86 -7.10
C HIS A 93 7.64 -0.17 -6.95
N GLN A 94 8.74 0.06 -7.67
CA GLN A 94 9.92 -0.77 -7.54
C GLN A 94 10.72 -0.29 -6.33
N VAL A 95 10.52 -0.97 -5.20
CA VAL A 95 11.16 -0.60 -3.92
C VAL A 95 12.66 -0.94 -3.94
N SER A 96 13.07 -1.92 -4.76
CA SER A 96 14.48 -2.13 -5.16
C SER A 96 14.55 -3.00 -6.43
N SER A 97 15.76 -3.28 -6.94
CA SER A 97 15.99 -4.24 -8.04
C SER A 97 15.40 -5.64 -7.79
N ARG A 98 15.02 -5.95 -6.54
CA ARG A 98 14.43 -7.23 -6.11
C ARG A 98 12.94 -7.17 -5.76
N TRP A 99 12.32 -6.00 -5.65
CA TRP A 99 10.97 -5.86 -5.05
C TRP A 99 9.98 -5.13 -5.95
N GLU A 100 8.83 -5.76 -6.19
CA GLU A 100 7.70 -5.14 -6.87
C GLU A 100 6.52 -5.03 -5.90
N ALA A 101 6.18 -3.80 -5.49
CA ALA A 101 5.00 -3.53 -4.67
C ALA A 101 3.77 -3.31 -5.55
N LEU A 102 2.77 -4.17 -5.37
CA LEU A 102 1.44 -4.00 -5.94
C LEU A 102 0.53 -3.39 -4.88
N PHE A 103 0.08 -2.16 -5.12
CA PHE A 103 -0.88 -1.47 -4.29
C PHE A 103 -2.28 -1.61 -4.90
N TYR A 104 -3.12 -2.39 -4.23
CA TYR A 104 -4.51 -2.57 -4.61
C TYR A 104 -5.36 -1.60 -3.81
N LYS A 105 -6.06 -0.72 -4.52
CA LYS A 105 -7.22 -0.04 -3.95
C LYS A 105 -8.40 -1.02 -3.98
N LYS A 106 -8.99 -1.26 -2.81
CA LYS A 106 -10.21 -2.08 -2.72
C LYS A 106 -11.48 -1.23 -2.69
N ASP A 107 -11.44 -0.11 -1.96
CA ASP A 107 -12.56 0.81 -1.77
C ASP A 107 -12.02 2.23 -1.54
N ALA A 108 -12.82 3.25 -1.90
CA ALA A 108 -12.62 4.62 -1.41
C ALA A 108 -13.94 5.27 -0.99
N SER A 109 -13.92 6.00 0.12
CA SER A 109 -14.97 6.95 0.48
C SER A 109 -14.47 8.37 0.25
N TYR A 110 -15.38 9.26 -0.16
CA TYR A 110 -15.10 10.67 -0.41
C TYR A 110 -16.18 11.53 0.21
N GLU A 111 -15.77 12.58 0.90
CA GLU A 111 -16.63 13.56 1.55
C GLU A 111 -16.10 14.98 1.31
N GLU A 112 -17.02 15.93 1.21
CA GLU A 112 -16.72 17.36 1.03
C GLU A 112 -17.54 18.17 2.03
N SER A 113 -16.91 19.14 2.69
CA SER A 113 -17.59 20.02 3.64
C SER A 113 -18.54 20.96 2.89
N LYS A 114 -19.70 21.22 3.49
CA LYS A 114 -20.69 22.18 2.98
C LYS A 114 -20.20 23.62 3.17
N GLY A 115 -19.35 23.86 4.16
CA GLY A 115 -18.76 25.16 4.46
C GLY A 115 -17.24 25.10 4.69
N ASN A 116 -16.75 26.08 5.46
CA ASN A 116 -15.33 26.22 5.80
C ASN A 116 -14.91 25.39 7.04
N ASP A 117 -15.84 24.62 7.62
CA ASP A 117 -15.64 23.86 8.85
C ASP A 117 -15.29 22.41 8.54
N PHE A 118 -14.15 21.95 9.05
CA PHE A 118 -13.68 20.58 8.92
C PHE A 118 -14.51 19.59 9.72
N SER A 119 -15.17 20.03 10.80
CA SER A 119 -15.97 19.16 11.67
C SER A 119 -17.15 18.50 10.93
N GLU A 120 -17.56 19.09 9.80
CA GLU A 120 -18.60 18.56 8.91
C GLU A 120 -18.24 17.22 8.25
N LEU A 121 -16.96 16.84 8.25
CA LEU A 121 -16.43 15.59 7.66
C LEU A 121 -16.31 14.44 8.69
N ALA A 122 -16.80 14.63 9.92
CA ALA A 122 -16.59 13.70 11.03
C ALA A 122 -17.65 12.59 11.17
N ASN A 123 -18.60 12.47 10.22
CA ASN A 123 -19.65 11.45 10.25
C ASN A 123 -19.66 10.58 8.99
N PRO A 124 -18.63 9.75 8.76
CA PRO A 124 -18.71 8.71 7.75
C PRO A 124 -19.82 7.74 8.17
N THR A 125 -20.85 7.63 7.33
CA THR A 125 -21.91 6.64 7.53
C THR A 125 -21.26 5.26 7.47
N VAL A 126 -21.24 4.58 8.61
CA VAL A 126 -20.78 3.18 8.76
C VAL A 126 -21.72 2.25 8.01
#